data_AF-A0A9X3XDM3-F1
#
_entry.id   AF-A0A9X3XDM3-F1
#
_cell.length_a   1.000
_cell.length_b   1.000
_cell.length_c   1.000
_cell.angle_alpha   90.00
_cell.angle_beta   90.00
_cell.angle_gamma   90.00
#
_symmetry.space_group_name_H-M   'P 1'
#
loop_
_entity.id
_entity.type
_entity.pdbx_description
1 polymer ?
#
loop_
_entity_poly.entity_id
_entity_poly.type
_entity_poly.pdbx_seq_one_letter_code
_entity_poly.pdbx_strand_id
1 'polypeptide(L)'
;MTSPVAIYDAEGRLVVAWAEAPGVRLRRLEGGRFQDLPPIAAEQYRGFPELMLTRDKQGRVLVSFLEDLRPRVFRVDGTRVQDLSPKTPPPARVFDIPGPPRAVACPAVAHPVPQSQLVVDGDGRPMVAWAEPGLRAMKAVVHRWTGSAWVTWTLPEIGPLDPCAPASKSITLTAHPKGHPYITFRKDKAFIVEAWNGRSFYVESTLIPEHDTLYMGDPWLAFGPQNVRFNAWNERVAQGGVLRERVRVWRSDEKGSRIMKQPAARPLVGQIVAFAGGERPRIALLDMSGPRPELRFVAWETDAPIELTGGPDAADFPPAKSYGFPAVALPEGSAPPAVVYRTENAIAARVWSAGSYRAPGAAAETNEELGRGVAEGVPPAIVMHGGPSWQILHDPRKGAAPGGQHAGRALAFGVEMGAWSPNEAGAAPGNSVSRSEGASVDPAIAASGGAVCVAWSEREGDEGRVLLRCRR
;
A
#
# COMPACT_ATOMS: atom_id res chain seq x y z
N MET A 1 -11.13 -4.88 -9.89
CA MET A 1 -10.29 -5.23 -8.72
C MET A 1 -10.14 -4.03 -7.83
N THR A 2 -10.13 -4.22 -6.51
CA THR A 2 -9.84 -3.15 -5.55
C THR A 2 -8.34 -2.93 -5.47
N SER A 3 -7.94 -1.65 -5.36
CA SER A 3 -6.56 -1.29 -5.11
C SER A 3 -6.13 -1.85 -3.75
N PRO A 4 -4.93 -2.43 -3.63
CA PRO A 4 -4.42 -2.83 -2.33
C PRO A 4 -4.18 -1.58 -1.46
N VAL A 5 -4.04 -1.80 -0.16
CA VAL A 5 -3.45 -0.84 0.78
C VAL A 5 -2.33 -1.52 1.54
N ALA A 6 -1.34 -0.75 1.98
CA ALA A 6 -0.15 -1.30 2.63
C ALA A 6 0.32 -0.43 3.80
N ILE A 7 0.86 -1.07 4.83
CA ILE A 7 1.48 -0.43 5.99
C ILE A 7 2.63 -1.30 6.54
N TYR A 8 3.53 -0.71 7.32
CA TYR A 8 4.49 -1.46 8.13
C TYR A 8 3.95 -1.75 9.53
N ASP A 9 4.04 -3.00 10.01
CA ASP A 9 3.75 -3.34 11.41
C ASP A 9 4.86 -2.85 12.37
N ALA A 10 4.73 -3.13 13.68
CA ALA A 10 5.74 -2.70 14.66
C ALA A 10 7.11 -3.34 14.43
N GLU A 11 7.15 -4.53 13.85
CA GLU A 11 8.39 -5.23 13.53
C GLU A 11 9.00 -4.78 12.20
N GLY A 12 8.41 -3.76 11.54
CA GLY A 12 8.89 -3.25 10.26
C GLY A 12 8.61 -4.18 9.10
N ARG A 13 7.64 -5.10 9.23
CA ARG A 13 7.19 -5.98 8.15
C ARG A 13 6.07 -5.32 7.38
N LEU A 14 6.10 -5.49 6.06
CA LEU A 14 5.08 -4.94 5.18
C LEU A 14 3.80 -5.79 5.26
N VAL A 15 2.69 -5.18 5.67
CA VAL A 15 1.36 -5.77 5.66
C VAL A 15 0.57 -5.14 4.52
N VAL A 16 -0.10 -5.99 3.74
CA VAL A 16 -0.92 -5.62 2.60
C VAL A 16 -2.32 -6.16 2.80
N ALA A 17 -3.33 -5.35 2.49
CA ALA A 17 -4.71 -5.78 2.48
C ALA A 17 -5.42 -5.37 1.19
N TRP A 18 -6.39 -6.17 0.77
CA TRP A 18 -7.23 -5.88 -0.39
C TRP A 18 -8.61 -6.51 -0.20
N ALA A 19 -9.61 -5.92 -0.84
CA ALA A 19 -10.94 -6.48 -0.89
C ALA A 19 -11.01 -7.64 -1.90
N GLU A 20 -11.55 -8.77 -1.46
CA GLU A 20 -11.78 -9.96 -2.25
C GLU A 20 -12.91 -10.77 -1.62
N ALA A 21 -13.89 -11.18 -2.42
CA ALA A 21 -15.05 -11.90 -1.91
C ALA A 21 -14.64 -13.15 -1.11
N PRO A 22 -15.22 -13.37 0.08
CA PRO A 22 -16.36 -12.67 0.68
C PRO A 22 -16.00 -11.49 1.61
N GLY A 23 -14.78 -10.93 1.60
CA GLY A 23 -14.43 -9.82 2.49
C GLY A 23 -13.08 -9.16 2.20
N VAL A 24 -12.19 -9.14 3.19
CA VAL A 24 -10.84 -8.56 3.09
C VAL A 24 -9.79 -9.64 3.32
N ARG A 25 -8.82 -9.68 2.40
CA ARG A 25 -7.62 -10.50 2.52
C ARG A 25 -6.47 -9.65 3.05
N LEU A 26 -5.61 -10.31 3.82
CA LEU A 26 -4.41 -9.72 4.37
C LEU A 26 -3.22 -10.64 4.15
N ARG A 27 -2.08 -10.05 3.82
CA ARG A 27 -0.79 -10.75 3.73
C ARG A 27 0.29 -9.94 4.43
N ARG A 28 1.28 -10.61 4.99
CA ARG A 28 2.46 -10.00 5.63
C ARG A 28 3.74 -10.50 4.97
N LEU A 29 4.66 -9.60 4.64
CA LEU A 29 5.94 -9.94 4.05
C LEU A 29 6.92 -10.43 5.12
N GLU A 30 7.29 -11.71 5.08
CA GLU A 30 8.23 -12.35 6.01
C GLU A 30 9.24 -13.21 5.24
N GLY A 31 10.53 -13.02 5.50
CA GLY A 31 11.58 -13.77 4.80
C GLY A 31 11.52 -13.66 3.27
N GLY A 32 11.14 -12.48 2.76
CA GLY A 32 10.99 -12.23 1.32
C GLY A 32 9.74 -12.84 0.68
N ARG A 33 8.83 -13.45 1.47
CA ARG A 33 7.59 -14.07 0.97
C ARG A 33 6.36 -13.52 1.70
N PHE A 34 5.25 -13.40 0.99
CA PHE A 34 3.99 -13.05 1.63
C PHE A 34 3.37 -14.26 2.32
N GLN A 35 3.10 -14.11 3.62
CA GLN A 35 2.34 -15.05 4.44
C GLN A 35 0.90 -14.57 4.55
N ASP A 36 -0.07 -15.47 4.41
CA ASP A 36 -1.48 -15.14 4.60
C ASP A 36 -1.76 -14.85 6.09
N LEU A 37 -2.46 -13.76 6.34
CA LEU A 37 -3.07 -13.46 7.64
C LEU A 37 -4.54 -13.89 7.63
N PRO A 38 -5.18 -14.07 8.80
CA PRO A 38 -6.58 -14.45 8.84
C PRO A 38 -7.45 -13.46 8.05
N PRO A 39 -8.34 -13.94 7.17
CA PRO A 39 -9.22 -13.07 6.40
C PRO A 39 -10.27 -12.42 7.32
N ILE A 40 -10.75 -11.25 6.92
CA ILE A 40 -11.90 -10.61 7.56
C ILE A 40 -13.11 -10.88 6.67
N ALA A 41 -14.08 -11.61 7.20
CA ALA A 41 -15.34 -11.84 6.50
C ALA A 41 -16.18 -10.55 6.50
N ALA A 42 -16.87 -10.31 5.39
CA ALA A 42 -17.95 -9.35 5.31
C ALA A 42 -19.25 -10.07 4.96
N GLU A 43 -20.35 -9.59 5.51
CA GLU A 43 -21.71 -10.05 5.23
C GLU A 43 -22.14 -9.61 3.83
N GLN A 44 -21.76 -8.39 3.39
CA GLN A 44 -22.09 -7.87 2.07
C GLN A 44 -20.85 -7.38 1.31
N TYR A 45 -20.54 -8.06 0.19
CA TYR A 45 -19.40 -7.73 -0.67
C TYR A 45 -19.71 -6.63 -1.72
N ARG A 46 -20.89 -5.99 -1.69
CA ARG A 46 -21.28 -5.06 -2.77
C ARG A 46 -20.53 -3.74 -2.69
N GLY A 47 -19.34 -3.74 -3.30
CA GLY A 47 -18.49 -2.59 -3.52
C GLY A 47 -17.92 -2.06 -2.22
N PHE A 48 -16.78 -2.56 -1.79
CA PHE A 48 -15.91 -1.82 -0.87
C PHE A 48 -15.28 -0.69 -1.67
N PRO A 49 -15.75 0.56 -1.56
CA PRO A 49 -15.10 1.63 -2.32
C PRO A 49 -13.68 1.82 -1.79
N GLU A 50 -13.46 1.68 -0.47
CA GLU A 50 -12.19 2.07 0.16
C GLU A 50 -11.86 1.15 1.34
N LEU A 51 -10.68 0.56 1.27
CA LEU A 51 -10.05 -0.22 2.34
C LEU A 51 -8.95 0.65 2.94
N MET A 52 -8.81 0.63 4.26
CA MET A 52 -7.81 1.41 4.98
C MET A 52 -7.02 0.51 5.93
N LEU A 53 -5.73 0.80 6.06
CA LEU A 53 -4.84 0.17 7.01
C LEU A 53 -4.17 1.21 7.88
N THR A 54 -4.12 0.94 9.17
CA THR A 54 -3.24 1.64 10.11
C THR A 54 -2.69 0.66 11.15
N ARG A 55 -1.93 1.15 12.12
CA ARG A 55 -1.42 0.35 13.24
C ARG A 55 -1.68 1.05 14.56
N ASP A 56 -2.02 0.27 15.58
CA ASP A 56 -2.10 0.82 16.93
C ASP A 56 -0.72 0.99 17.59
N LYS A 57 -0.71 1.54 18.81
CA LYS A 57 0.53 1.82 19.55
C LYS A 57 1.30 0.56 19.94
N GLN A 58 0.66 -0.61 19.90
CA GLN A 58 1.30 -1.92 20.09
C GLN A 58 1.76 -2.53 18.76
N GLY A 59 1.59 -1.84 17.64
CA GLY A 59 1.95 -2.32 16.31
C GLY A 59 0.93 -3.25 15.66
N ARG A 60 -0.23 -3.48 16.30
CA ARG A 60 -1.25 -4.36 15.76
C ARG A 60 -1.93 -3.66 14.59
N VAL A 61 -2.20 -4.43 13.54
CA VAL A 61 -2.79 -3.90 12.31
C VAL A 61 -4.26 -3.62 12.56
N LEU A 62 -4.70 -2.44 12.15
CA LEU A 62 -6.11 -2.05 12.13
C LEU A 62 -6.57 -1.94 10.68
N VAL A 63 -7.71 -2.55 10.39
CA VAL A 63 -8.33 -2.57 9.07
C VAL A 63 -9.66 -1.87 9.16
N SER A 64 -9.93 -0.92 8.26
CA SER A 64 -11.26 -0.32 8.14
C SER A 64 -11.77 -0.40 6.72
N PHE A 65 -13.07 -0.62 6.58
CA PHE A 65 -13.78 -0.55 5.30
C PHE A 65 -15.25 -0.21 5.54
N LEU A 66 -15.95 0.16 4.47
CA LEU A 66 -17.39 0.37 4.50
C LEU A 66 -18.15 -0.91 4.14
N GLU A 67 -19.13 -1.25 4.95
CA GLU A 67 -20.09 -2.32 4.66
C GLU A 67 -21.49 -1.80 4.89
N ASP A 68 -22.33 -1.82 3.85
CA ASP A 68 -23.67 -1.22 3.89
C ASP A 68 -23.67 0.21 4.44
N LEU A 69 -22.68 1.00 4.00
CA LEU A 69 -22.46 2.38 4.42
C LEU A 69 -22.06 2.53 5.90
N ARG A 70 -21.73 1.44 6.59
CA ARG A 70 -21.29 1.44 7.98
C ARG A 70 -19.78 1.27 8.04
N PRO A 71 -19.10 2.09 8.85
CA PRO A 71 -17.68 1.90 9.12
C PRO A 71 -17.49 0.57 9.87
N ARG A 72 -16.76 -0.36 9.27
CA ARG A 72 -16.27 -1.56 9.95
C ARG A 72 -14.81 -1.35 10.33
N VAL A 73 -14.44 -1.69 11.56
CA VAL A 73 -13.06 -1.56 12.05
C VAL A 73 -12.67 -2.85 12.72
N PHE A 74 -11.59 -3.47 12.26
CA PHE A 74 -11.06 -4.72 12.79
C PHE A 74 -9.63 -4.53 13.26
N ARG A 75 -9.27 -5.24 14.32
CA ARG A 75 -7.91 -5.37 14.81
C ARG A 75 -7.39 -6.76 14.51
N VAL A 76 -6.22 -6.83 13.88
CA VAL A 76 -5.53 -8.08 13.52
C VAL A 76 -4.27 -8.20 14.39
N ASP A 77 -4.22 -9.27 15.17
CA ASP A 77 -3.15 -9.59 16.11
C ASP A 77 -2.71 -11.05 15.89
N GLY A 78 -1.67 -11.22 15.07
CA GLY A 78 -1.21 -12.52 14.61
C GLY A 78 -2.34 -13.29 13.90
N THR A 79 -2.84 -14.34 14.55
CA THR A 79 -3.92 -15.20 14.03
C THR A 79 -5.32 -14.79 14.50
N ARG A 80 -5.44 -13.73 15.29
CA ARG A 80 -6.71 -13.26 15.85
C ARG A 80 -7.21 -12.03 15.10
N VAL A 81 -8.50 -12.05 14.76
CA VAL A 81 -9.23 -10.89 14.23
C VAL A 81 -10.27 -10.51 15.26
N GLN A 82 -10.26 -9.25 15.68
CA GLN A 82 -11.23 -8.70 16.60
C GLN A 82 -12.04 -7.60 15.91
N ASP A 83 -13.36 -7.74 15.93
CA ASP A 83 -14.27 -6.70 15.47
C ASP A 83 -14.38 -5.58 16.52
N LEU A 84 -13.94 -4.39 16.13
CA LEU A 84 -14.05 -3.14 16.90
C LEU A 84 -15.12 -2.23 16.31
N SER A 85 -15.96 -2.68 15.38
CA SER A 85 -16.91 -1.83 14.66
C SER A 85 -17.93 -1.17 15.62
N PRO A 86 -18.39 0.06 15.33
CA PRO A 86 -19.53 0.64 16.03
C PRO A 86 -20.75 -0.29 15.95
N LYS A 87 -21.23 -0.76 17.10
CA LYS A 87 -22.38 -1.69 17.18
C LYS A 87 -23.70 -1.02 16.79
N THR A 88 -23.80 0.28 16.99
CA THR A 88 -24.97 1.05 16.60
C THR A 88 -24.67 1.65 15.22
N PRO A 89 -25.50 1.38 14.19
CA PRO A 89 -25.30 2.03 12.91
C PRO A 89 -25.36 3.54 13.11
N PRO A 90 -24.53 4.33 12.39
CA PRO A 90 -24.80 5.76 12.31
C PRO A 90 -26.27 5.91 11.87
N PRO A 91 -27.02 6.83 12.49
CA PRO A 91 -28.44 6.98 12.19
C PRO A 91 -28.57 7.17 10.67
N ALA A 92 -29.12 6.17 10.00
CA ALA A 92 -29.39 6.24 8.57
C ALA A 92 -30.48 7.29 8.38
N ARG A 93 -30.07 8.55 8.22
CA ARG A 93 -30.99 9.62 7.88
C ARG A 93 -31.30 9.42 6.41
N VAL A 94 -32.38 8.69 6.15
CA VAL A 94 -33.08 8.79 4.87
C VAL A 94 -33.52 10.24 4.77
N PHE A 95 -32.91 10.99 3.85
CA PHE A 95 -33.32 12.35 3.58
C PHE A 95 -34.63 12.31 2.79
N ASP A 96 -35.75 12.18 3.50
CA ASP A 96 -37.05 12.53 2.94
C ASP A 96 -37.07 14.05 2.78
N ILE A 97 -36.70 14.54 1.60
CA ILE A 97 -36.79 15.97 1.27
C ILE A 97 -38.27 16.28 1.01
N PRO A 98 -38.98 17.02 1.90
CA PRO A 98 -40.39 17.30 1.71
C PRO A 98 -40.55 18.32 0.58
N GLY A 99 -41.18 17.91 -0.51
CA GLY A 99 -41.47 18.77 -1.66
C GLY A 99 -41.77 17.95 -2.91
N PRO A 100 -42.40 18.55 -3.95
CA PRO A 100 -42.51 17.88 -5.24
C PRO A 100 -41.10 17.47 -5.68
N PRO A 101 -40.91 16.28 -6.26
CA PRO A 101 -39.62 15.79 -6.68
C PRO A 101 -39.03 16.77 -7.70
N ARG A 102 -38.26 17.74 -7.21
CA ARG A 102 -37.32 18.45 -8.05
C ARG A 102 -36.34 17.35 -8.40
N ALA A 103 -36.37 16.91 -9.64
CA ALA A 103 -35.35 16.05 -10.21
C ALA A 103 -34.01 16.78 -10.06
N VAL A 104 -33.37 16.61 -8.90
CA VAL A 104 -31.96 16.95 -8.74
C VAL A 104 -31.26 15.91 -9.59
N ALA A 105 -30.94 16.29 -10.84
CA ALA A 105 -30.31 15.42 -11.82
C ALA A 105 -28.85 15.05 -11.49
N CYS A 106 -28.47 15.14 -10.21
CA CYS A 106 -27.18 14.70 -9.68
C CYS A 106 -27.43 13.44 -8.83
N PRO A 107 -27.39 12.23 -9.41
CA PRO A 107 -27.52 10.96 -8.67
C PRO A 107 -26.44 10.72 -7.59
N ALA A 108 -25.48 11.65 -7.43
CA ALA A 108 -24.37 11.59 -6.48
C ALA A 108 -24.71 11.92 -5.02
N VAL A 109 -25.98 12.20 -4.67
CA VAL A 109 -26.40 12.58 -3.31
C VAL A 109 -26.78 11.37 -2.43
N ALA A 110 -27.03 10.20 -3.02
CA ALA A 110 -27.50 9.01 -2.28
C ALA A 110 -26.40 8.15 -1.67
N HIS A 111 -25.13 8.41 -1.97
CA HIS A 111 -24.01 7.64 -1.41
C HIS A 111 -23.25 8.50 -0.39
N PRO A 112 -23.04 8.02 0.84
CA PRO A 112 -22.10 8.68 1.74
C PRO A 112 -20.75 8.74 1.02
N VAL A 113 -20.10 9.88 1.21
CA VAL A 113 -18.72 10.06 0.80
C VAL A 113 -17.94 8.96 1.51
N PRO A 114 -17.11 8.17 0.79
CA PRO A 114 -16.42 7.05 1.42
C PRO A 114 -15.65 7.51 2.66
N GLN A 115 -15.49 6.59 3.62
CA GLN A 115 -14.69 6.82 4.82
C GLN A 115 -13.43 7.52 4.39
N SER A 116 -13.11 8.64 5.01
CA SER A 116 -12.13 9.50 4.38
C SER A 116 -10.73 9.23 4.93
N GLN A 117 -10.58 8.85 6.22
CA GLN A 117 -9.36 8.22 6.78
C GLN A 117 -9.60 7.40 8.08
N LEU A 118 -8.75 6.40 8.32
CA LEU A 118 -8.57 5.65 9.57
C LEU A 118 -7.21 6.04 10.18
N VAL A 119 -7.21 6.55 11.41
CA VAL A 119 -5.98 6.90 12.14
C VAL A 119 -6.01 6.36 13.55
N VAL A 120 -4.89 6.44 14.24
CA VAL A 120 -4.77 6.07 15.66
C VAL A 120 -4.31 7.27 16.45
N ASP A 121 -4.98 7.52 17.58
CA ASP A 121 -4.60 8.59 18.50
C ASP A 121 -3.32 8.27 19.29
N GLY A 122 -2.79 9.26 20.02
CA GLY A 122 -1.59 9.12 20.85
C GLY A 122 -1.64 8.03 21.91
N ASP A 123 -2.83 7.52 22.24
CA ASP A 123 -3.06 6.45 23.21
C ASP A 123 -3.26 5.08 22.55
N GLY A 124 -3.15 4.99 21.23
CA GLY A 124 -3.33 3.75 20.49
C GLY A 124 -4.79 3.45 20.15
N ARG A 125 -5.69 4.42 20.24
CA ARG A 125 -7.12 4.20 19.99
C ARG A 125 -7.51 4.60 18.56
N PRO A 126 -8.23 3.73 17.83
CA PRO A 126 -8.65 4.07 16.48
C PRO A 126 -9.62 5.23 16.45
N MET A 127 -9.50 6.01 15.38
CA MET A 127 -10.44 7.05 14.98
C MET A 127 -10.74 6.89 13.49
N VAL A 128 -11.98 7.14 13.12
CA VAL A 128 -12.41 7.22 11.72
C VAL A 128 -13.18 8.50 11.50
N ALA A 129 -13.09 9.07 10.32
CA ALA A 129 -13.91 10.21 9.92
C ALA A 129 -14.53 10.03 8.56
N TRP A 130 -15.64 10.72 8.33
CA TRP A 130 -16.30 10.83 7.03
C TRP A 130 -17.10 12.12 6.93
N ALA A 131 -17.42 12.52 5.71
CA ALA A 131 -18.35 13.60 5.45
C ALA A 131 -19.77 13.05 5.28
N GLU A 132 -20.72 13.55 6.05
CA GLU A 132 -22.15 13.25 5.89
C GLU A 132 -22.92 14.44 5.34
N PRO A 133 -23.94 14.23 4.50
CA PRO A 133 -24.86 15.30 4.13
C PRO A 133 -25.58 15.83 5.38
N GLY A 134 -25.67 17.15 5.52
CA GLY A 134 -26.53 17.84 6.49
C GLY A 134 -27.77 18.45 5.81
N LEU A 135 -28.52 19.29 6.53
CA LEU A 135 -29.70 19.96 5.96
C LEU A 135 -29.34 21.10 4.99
N ARG A 136 -28.18 21.75 5.19
CA ARG A 136 -27.74 22.92 4.40
C ARG A 136 -26.29 22.84 3.93
N ALA A 137 -25.50 21.99 4.59
CA ALA A 137 -24.08 21.88 4.40
C ALA A 137 -23.66 20.44 4.70
N MET A 138 -22.52 20.01 4.15
CA MET A 138 -21.87 18.79 4.60
C MET A 138 -21.43 18.96 6.07
N LYS A 139 -21.35 17.86 6.80
CA LYS A 139 -20.82 17.80 8.16
C LYS A 139 -19.67 16.81 8.19
N ALA A 140 -18.61 17.12 8.95
CA ALA A 140 -17.63 16.10 9.29
C ALA A 140 -18.11 15.35 10.53
N VAL A 141 -17.99 14.03 10.48
CA VAL A 141 -18.22 13.16 11.63
C VAL A 141 -16.91 12.48 11.97
N VAL A 142 -16.54 12.51 13.24
CA VAL A 142 -15.39 11.77 13.77
C VAL A 142 -15.90 10.79 14.80
N HIS A 143 -15.58 9.52 14.62
CA HIS A 143 -15.78 8.47 15.60
C HIS A 143 -14.42 8.11 16.22
N ARG A 144 -14.37 8.04 17.55
CA ARG A 144 -13.18 7.62 18.29
C ARG A 144 -13.50 6.47 19.21
N TRP A 145 -12.68 5.44 19.20
CA TRP A 145 -12.75 4.34 20.15
C TRP A 145 -12.21 4.80 21.51
N THR A 146 -12.91 4.51 22.60
CA THR A 146 -12.49 4.88 23.96
C THR A 146 -11.71 3.77 24.66
N GLY A 147 -11.69 2.57 24.08
CA GLY A 147 -11.24 1.34 24.74
C GLY A 147 -12.38 0.34 24.94
N SER A 148 -13.60 0.85 25.15
CA SER A 148 -14.81 0.04 25.41
C SER A 148 -16.00 0.40 24.53
N ALA A 149 -16.07 1.65 24.05
CA ALA A 149 -17.16 2.14 23.19
C ALA A 149 -16.66 3.18 22.19
N TRP A 150 -17.43 3.43 21.13
CA TRP A 150 -17.21 4.58 20.25
C TRP A 150 -17.89 5.82 20.80
N VAL A 151 -17.20 6.95 20.68
CA VAL A 151 -17.77 8.29 20.88
C VAL A 151 -17.78 9.03 19.55
N THR A 152 -18.82 9.83 19.33
CA THR A 152 -19.05 10.57 18.09
C THR A 152 -18.94 12.06 18.35
N TRP A 153 -18.18 12.74 17.48
CA TRP A 153 -18.16 14.19 17.38
C TRP A 153 -18.61 14.62 16.00
N THR A 154 -19.45 15.64 15.94
CA THR A 154 -19.97 16.18 14.68
C THR A 154 -19.58 17.64 14.56
N LEU A 155 -18.98 17.99 13.43
CA LEU A 155 -18.64 19.36 13.07
C LEU A 155 -19.67 19.86 12.08
N PRO A 156 -20.43 20.92 12.42
CA PRO A 156 -21.35 21.51 11.47
C PRO A 156 -20.57 22.23 10.35
N GLU A 157 -21.14 22.24 9.14
CA GLU A 157 -20.83 23.24 8.10
C GLU A 157 -19.40 23.22 7.49
N ILE A 158 -18.89 22.03 7.17
CA ILE A 158 -17.58 21.88 6.49
C ILE A 158 -17.61 22.32 5.01
N GLY A 159 -18.78 22.66 4.46
CA GLY A 159 -18.90 23.21 3.11
C GLY A 159 -20.35 23.18 2.61
N PRO A 160 -20.69 23.96 1.57
CA PRO A 160 -22.02 23.90 0.98
C PRO A 160 -22.33 22.47 0.52
N LEU A 161 -23.60 22.07 0.61
CA LEU A 161 -24.10 20.95 -0.18
C LEU A 161 -24.07 21.40 -1.63
N ASP A 162 -22.92 21.33 -2.29
CA ASP A 162 -22.90 21.35 -3.74
C ASP A 162 -23.22 19.91 -4.18
N PRO A 163 -24.46 19.63 -4.62
CA PRO A 163 -24.85 18.27 -4.98
C PRO A 163 -24.09 17.77 -6.21
N CYS A 164 -23.39 18.65 -6.93
CA CYS A 164 -22.72 18.36 -8.19
C CYS A 164 -21.20 18.65 -8.18
N ALA A 165 -20.62 19.17 -7.08
CA ALA A 165 -19.17 19.27 -6.90
C ALA A 165 -18.63 18.16 -5.96
N PRO A 166 -18.31 16.97 -6.49
CA PRO A 166 -17.78 15.85 -5.69
C PRO A 166 -16.46 16.18 -4.98
N ALA A 167 -15.68 17.14 -5.49
CA ALA A 167 -14.40 17.53 -4.91
C ALA A 167 -14.51 18.38 -3.63
N SER A 168 -15.72 18.81 -3.21
CA SER A 168 -15.95 19.51 -1.94
C SER A 168 -16.08 18.58 -0.72
N LYS A 169 -15.86 17.28 -0.92
CA LYS A 169 -16.35 16.24 -0.01
C LYS A 169 -15.27 15.50 0.77
N SER A 170 -14.00 15.62 0.40
CA SER A 170 -12.92 14.94 1.13
C SER A 170 -12.65 15.65 2.46
N ILE A 171 -12.53 14.84 3.51
CA ILE A 171 -11.99 15.29 4.79
C ILE A 171 -10.82 14.37 5.14
N THR A 172 -9.67 14.93 5.48
CA THR A 172 -8.53 14.15 5.94
C THR A 172 -8.53 14.19 7.46
N LEU A 173 -8.49 13.02 8.09
CA LEU A 173 -8.36 12.90 9.54
C LEU A 173 -6.90 12.59 9.88
N THR A 174 -6.34 13.33 10.83
CA THR A 174 -5.01 13.05 11.37
C THR A 174 -5.07 13.13 12.89
N ALA A 175 -4.26 12.32 13.57
CA ALA A 175 -4.12 12.40 15.02
C ALA A 175 -2.85 13.15 15.40
N HIS A 176 -3.00 14.15 16.26
CA HIS A 176 -1.87 14.72 16.98
C HIS A 176 -1.26 13.67 17.93
N PRO A 177 0.06 13.67 18.18
CA PRO A 177 0.71 12.71 19.10
C PRO A 177 0.15 12.67 20.53
N LYS A 178 -0.54 13.73 20.98
CA LYS A 178 -1.28 13.79 22.26
C LYS A 178 -2.71 13.22 22.19
N GLY A 179 -3.10 12.67 21.04
CA GLY A 179 -4.40 12.04 20.80
C GLY A 179 -5.56 12.97 20.50
N HIS A 180 -5.29 14.22 20.10
CA HIS A 180 -6.32 15.12 19.60
C HIS A 180 -6.52 14.92 18.10
N PRO A 181 -7.76 14.74 17.61
CA PRO A 181 -8.03 14.68 16.18
C PRO A 181 -7.88 16.06 15.55
N TYR A 182 -7.40 16.04 14.31
CA TYR A 182 -7.33 17.16 13.38
C TYR A 182 -8.08 16.73 12.13
N ILE A 183 -8.89 17.64 11.59
CA ILE A 183 -9.60 17.42 10.34
C ILE A 183 -9.17 18.51 9.38
N THR A 184 -8.76 18.10 8.19
CA THR A 184 -8.49 19.03 7.10
C THR A 184 -9.51 18.82 5.99
N PHE A 185 -10.13 19.88 5.52
CA PHE A 185 -11.12 19.80 4.44
C PHE A 185 -11.05 21.05 3.56
N ARG A 186 -11.59 20.94 2.35
CA ARG A 186 -11.67 22.08 1.45
C ARG A 186 -12.97 22.83 1.69
N LYS A 187 -12.86 24.14 1.94
CA LYS A 187 -14.00 25.06 1.98
C LYS A 187 -13.71 26.22 1.04
N ASP A 188 -14.57 26.38 0.04
CA ASP A 188 -14.38 27.35 -1.04
C ASP A 188 -13.03 27.17 -1.74
N LYS A 189 -12.16 28.19 -1.73
CA LYS A 189 -10.80 28.18 -2.30
C LYS A 189 -9.72 27.91 -1.25
N ALA A 190 -10.07 27.51 -0.03
CA ALA A 190 -9.13 27.31 1.05
C ALA A 190 -9.17 25.86 1.58
N PHE A 191 -8.07 25.42 2.18
CA PHE A 191 -8.10 24.30 3.11
C PHE A 191 -8.31 24.84 4.52
N ILE A 192 -9.25 24.25 5.23
CA ILE A 192 -9.51 24.53 6.64
C ILE A 192 -8.93 23.37 7.43
N VAL A 193 -8.09 23.68 8.41
CA VAL A 193 -7.64 22.72 9.41
C VAL A 193 -8.38 23.04 10.70
N GLU A 194 -9.19 22.10 11.16
CA GLU A 194 -9.83 22.17 12.47
C GLU A 194 -9.16 21.21 13.45
N ALA A 195 -8.87 21.69 14.65
CA ALA A 195 -8.24 20.91 15.70
C ALA A 195 -9.19 20.75 16.88
N TRP A 196 -9.11 19.62 17.57
CA TRP A 196 -9.85 19.38 18.81
C TRP A 196 -9.08 19.91 20.03
N ASN A 197 -9.69 20.79 20.81
CA ASN A 197 -9.07 21.35 22.02
C ASN A 197 -9.43 20.60 23.33
N GLY A 198 -10.12 19.46 23.23
CA GLY A 198 -10.63 18.72 24.40
C GLY A 198 -12.15 18.88 24.59
N ARG A 199 -12.76 19.95 24.07
CA ARG A 199 -14.19 20.25 24.23
C ARG A 199 -14.92 20.47 22.91
N SER A 200 -14.28 21.11 21.95
CA SER A 200 -14.84 21.38 20.63
C SER A 200 -13.75 21.39 19.57
N PHE A 201 -14.17 21.28 18.32
CA PHE A 201 -13.31 21.67 17.20
C PHE A 201 -13.23 23.20 17.13
N TYR A 202 -12.09 23.69 16.67
CA TYR A 202 -11.86 25.10 16.34
C TYR A 202 -11.03 25.18 15.08
N VAL A 203 -11.24 26.22 14.27
CA VAL A 203 -10.40 26.52 13.11
C VAL A 203 -9.01 26.88 13.61
N GLU A 204 -8.05 25.98 13.41
CA GLU A 204 -6.66 26.18 13.79
C GLU A 204 -5.93 26.98 12.70
N SER A 205 -6.14 26.61 11.43
CA SER A 205 -5.53 27.33 10.32
C SER A 205 -6.42 27.34 9.09
N THR A 206 -6.24 28.38 8.28
CA THR A 206 -6.84 28.53 6.96
C THR A 206 -5.74 28.71 5.95
N LEU A 207 -5.71 27.79 4.99
CA LEU A 207 -4.72 27.66 3.95
C LEU A 207 -5.30 28.16 2.64
N ILE A 208 -4.88 29.34 2.23
CA ILE A 208 -5.27 29.93 0.95
C ILE A 208 -4.09 29.74 -0.01
N PRO A 209 -4.23 28.98 -1.10
CA PRO A 209 -3.18 28.87 -2.11
C PRO A 209 -2.85 30.24 -2.70
N GLU A 210 -1.59 30.44 -3.08
CA GLU A 210 -1.04 31.74 -3.46
C GLU A 210 -1.59 32.32 -4.79
N HIS A 211 -2.45 31.61 -5.55
CA HIS A 211 -2.85 31.98 -6.91
C HIS A 211 -4.30 31.57 -7.27
N ASP A 212 -4.74 31.95 -8.49
CA ASP A 212 -5.94 31.45 -9.17
C ASP A 212 -5.80 29.95 -9.51
N THR A 213 -5.71 29.14 -8.47
CA THR A 213 -5.69 27.69 -8.56
C THR A 213 -7.04 27.23 -9.11
N LEU A 214 -7.01 26.64 -10.29
CA LEU A 214 -8.21 26.12 -10.95
C LEU A 214 -8.69 24.83 -10.30
N TYR A 215 -7.77 24.07 -9.72
CA TYR A 215 -8.07 22.82 -9.05
C TYR A 215 -7.13 22.59 -7.87
N MET A 216 -7.70 22.17 -6.75
CA MET A 216 -6.99 21.65 -5.60
C MET A 216 -7.44 20.23 -5.35
N GLY A 217 -6.48 19.31 -5.24
CA GLY A 217 -6.75 17.98 -4.73
C GLY A 217 -6.86 17.95 -3.21
N ASP A 218 -7.02 16.75 -2.67
CA ASP A 218 -7.29 16.55 -1.25
C ASP A 218 -6.07 16.91 -0.41
N PRO A 219 -6.25 17.63 0.71
CA PRO A 219 -5.15 17.99 1.58
C PRO A 219 -4.73 16.79 2.43
N TRP A 220 -3.44 16.59 2.55
CA TRP A 220 -2.83 15.61 3.45
C TRP A 220 -2.26 16.35 4.65
N LEU A 221 -2.48 15.83 5.85
CA LEU A 221 -1.90 16.37 7.08
C LEU A 221 -1.09 15.27 7.77
N ALA A 222 0.07 15.61 8.28
CA ALA A 222 0.91 14.72 9.07
C ALA A 222 1.65 15.49 10.16
N PHE A 223 2.05 14.79 11.23
CA PHE A 223 2.78 15.36 12.35
C PHE A 223 4.23 14.87 12.40
N GLY A 224 5.16 15.79 12.62
CA GLY A 224 6.51 15.52 13.08
C GLY A 224 6.64 15.62 14.61
N PRO A 225 7.88 15.52 15.13
CA PRO A 225 8.19 15.78 16.52
C PRO A 225 7.77 17.19 16.91
N GLN A 226 7.63 17.42 18.22
CA GLN A 226 7.45 18.77 18.79
C GLN A 226 6.23 19.51 18.21
N ASN A 227 5.19 18.78 17.78
CA ASN A 227 4.01 19.36 17.15
C ASN A 227 4.31 20.16 15.85
N VAL A 228 5.39 19.81 15.15
CA VAL A 228 5.59 20.28 13.78
C VAL A 228 4.52 19.64 12.91
N ARG A 229 3.75 20.44 12.19
CA ARG A 229 2.72 19.99 11.26
C ARG A 229 3.23 20.11 9.85
N PHE A 230 2.89 19.14 9.03
CA PHE A 230 3.10 19.19 7.59
C PHE A 230 1.77 19.02 6.89
N ASN A 231 1.46 19.93 5.96
CA ASN A 231 0.32 19.82 5.08
C ASN A 231 0.83 19.64 3.65
N ALA A 232 0.26 18.74 2.86
CA ALA A 232 0.60 18.58 1.46
C ALA A 232 -0.65 18.54 0.59
N TRP A 233 -0.58 19.12 -0.61
CA TRP A 233 -1.68 19.06 -1.57
C TRP A 233 -1.15 19.20 -2.99
N ASN A 234 -1.93 18.72 -3.95
CA ASN A 234 -1.73 19.01 -5.36
C ASN A 234 -2.61 20.19 -5.79
N GLU A 235 -2.06 21.07 -6.61
CA GLU A 235 -2.75 22.22 -7.19
C GLU A 235 -2.52 22.26 -8.70
N ARG A 236 -3.53 22.70 -9.46
CA ARG A 236 -3.38 23.05 -10.89
C ARG A 236 -3.49 24.56 -11.04
N VAL A 237 -2.41 25.17 -11.50
CA VAL A 237 -2.30 26.62 -11.68
C VAL A 237 -2.15 26.94 -13.16
N ALA A 238 -2.82 28.01 -13.62
CA ALA A 238 -2.59 28.57 -14.95
C ALA A 238 -1.37 29.49 -14.89
N GLN A 239 -0.26 29.11 -15.52
CA GLN A 239 0.95 29.91 -15.59
C GLN A 239 1.31 30.17 -17.06
N GLY A 240 1.17 31.42 -17.50
CA GLY A 240 1.42 31.81 -18.88
C GLY A 240 0.51 31.09 -19.88
N GLY A 241 -0.77 30.87 -19.53
CA GLY A 241 -1.74 30.14 -20.36
C GLY A 241 -1.59 28.61 -20.34
N VAL A 242 -0.57 28.07 -19.67
CA VAL A 242 -0.36 26.62 -19.54
C VAL A 242 -0.81 26.14 -18.17
N LEU A 243 -1.63 25.09 -18.15
CA LEU A 243 -2.00 24.41 -16.91
C LEU A 243 -0.82 23.60 -16.40
N ARG A 244 -0.38 23.90 -15.18
CA ARG A 244 0.69 23.17 -14.51
C ARG A 244 0.18 22.56 -13.22
N GLU A 245 0.42 21.27 -13.06
CA GLU A 245 0.22 20.59 -11.79
C GLU A 245 1.44 20.81 -10.90
N ARG A 246 1.21 21.03 -9.62
CA ARG A 246 2.26 21.21 -8.62
C ARG A 246 1.83 20.53 -7.34
N VAL A 247 2.81 20.01 -6.60
CA VAL A 247 2.60 19.59 -5.22
C VAL A 247 3.24 20.61 -4.30
N ARG A 248 2.50 21.04 -3.29
CA ARG A 248 3.00 21.91 -2.23
C ARG A 248 3.11 21.10 -0.95
N VAL A 249 4.14 21.42 -0.16
CA VAL A 249 4.27 20.93 1.21
C VAL A 249 4.48 22.15 2.10
N TRP A 250 3.60 22.34 3.07
CA TRP A 250 3.59 23.43 4.02
C TRP A 250 3.98 22.90 5.39
N ARG A 251 4.95 23.54 6.03
CA ARG A 251 5.37 23.23 7.39
C ARG A 251 4.86 24.32 8.32
N SER A 252 4.25 23.93 9.43
CA SER A 252 3.83 24.83 10.51
C SER A 252 4.46 24.36 11.81
N ASP A 253 5.23 25.24 12.44
CA ASP A 253 5.89 25.01 13.72
C ASP A 253 5.80 26.26 14.61
N GLU A 254 6.49 26.26 15.75
CA GLU A 254 6.55 27.40 16.67
C GLU A 254 7.13 28.68 16.03
N LYS A 255 7.89 28.55 14.93
CA LYS A 255 8.49 29.67 14.19
C LYS A 255 7.55 30.22 13.11
N GLY A 256 6.35 29.66 13.00
CA GLY A 256 5.35 30.03 12.02
C GLY A 256 5.20 29.01 10.89
N SER A 257 4.43 29.38 9.88
CA SER A 257 4.10 28.50 8.77
C SER A 257 4.79 28.94 7.48
N ARG A 258 5.39 28.00 6.74
CA ARG A 258 6.16 28.26 5.51
C ARG A 258 6.07 27.11 4.51
N ILE A 259 6.12 27.42 3.22
CA ILE A 259 6.20 26.39 2.17
C ILE A 259 7.61 25.80 2.17
N MET A 260 7.70 24.48 2.18
CA MET A 260 8.94 23.72 2.11
C MET A 260 9.59 23.88 0.74
N LYS A 261 10.93 23.90 0.71
CA LYS A 261 11.68 23.93 -0.56
C LYS A 261 11.40 22.65 -1.36
N GLN A 262 11.31 22.77 -2.68
CA GLN A 262 11.18 21.63 -3.60
C GLN A 262 12.54 21.25 -4.19
N PRO A 263 12.73 20.00 -4.65
CA PRO A 263 13.97 19.62 -5.33
C PRO A 263 14.20 20.53 -6.54
N ALA A 264 15.32 21.25 -6.56
CA ALA A 264 15.58 22.29 -7.56
C ALA A 264 15.60 21.75 -8.99
N ALA A 265 16.18 20.56 -9.19
CA ALA A 265 16.28 19.92 -10.49
C ALA A 265 14.94 19.32 -10.97
N ARG A 266 14.06 18.94 -10.05
CA ARG A 266 12.84 18.18 -10.33
C ARG A 266 11.72 18.62 -9.40
N PRO A 267 11.01 19.73 -9.71
CA PRO A 267 9.86 20.17 -8.93
C PRO A 267 8.85 19.04 -8.72
N LEU A 268 8.10 19.12 -7.62
CA LEU A 268 7.12 18.10 -7.29
C LEU A 268 5.86 18.32 -8.13
N VAL A 269 5.54 17.35 -8.98
CA VAL A 269 4.36 17.36 -9.87
C VAL A 269 3.68 15.99 -9.82
N GLY A 270 2.38 15.94 -10.11
CA GLY A 270 1.58 14.70 -10.08
C GLY A 270 0.68 14.55 -8.86
N GLN A 271 0.23 13.31 -8.63
CA GLN A 271 -0.72 12.95 -7.59
C GLN A 271 0.01 12.48 -6.33
N ILE A 272 -0.39 12.98 -5.15
CA ILE A 272 0.08 12.46 -3.87
C ILE A 272 -0.56 11.09 -3.64
N VAL A 273 0.25 10.06 -3.46
CA VAL A 273 -0.23 8.69 -3.18
C VAL A 273 0.04 8.24 -1.75
N ALA A 274 1.02 8.86 -1.07
CA ALA A 274 1.21 8.72 0.36
C ALA A 274 1.94 9.93 0.94
N PHE A 275 1.64 10.24 2.19
CA PHE A 275 2.30 11.30 2.94
C PHE A 275 2.48 10.88 4.40
N ALA A 276 3.70 11.04 4.91
CA ALA A 276 4.04 10.66 6.27
C ALA A 276 4.84 11.78 6.94
N GLY A 277 4.59 11.97 8.23
CA GLY A 277 5.29 12.95 9.06
C GLY A 277 6.58 12.37 9.65
N GLY A 278 6.81 12.61 10.94
CA GLY A 278 8.03 12.22 11.65
C GLY A 278 9.15 13.27 11.54
N GLU A 279 10.34 12.90 12.03
CA GLU A 279 11.53 13.78 12.04
C GLU A 279 11.93 14.22 10.62
N ARG A 280 11.66 13.35 9.66
CA ARG A 280 11.93 13.53 8.24
C ARG A 280 10.63 13.26 7.50
N PRO A 281 9.76 14.26 7.27
CA PRO A 281 8.52 14.05 6.55
C PRO A 281 8.83 13.50 5.16
N ARG A 282 7.98 12.59 4.67
CA ARG A 282 8.14 11.90 3.39
C ARG A 282 6.87 12.03 2.58
N ILE A 283 7.04 12.18 1.28
CA ILE A 283 5.95 12.15 0.31
C ILE A 283 6.26 11.15 -0.78
N ALA A 284 5.22 10.45 -1.24
CA ALA A 284 5.25 9.65 -2.44
C ALA A 284 4.30 10.25 -3.46
N LEU A 285 4.80 10.42 -4.68
CA LEU A 285 4.11 11.10 -5.77
C LEU A 285 4.09 10.21 -7.00
N LEU A 286 2.93 10.09 -7.63
CA LEU A 286 2.81 9.52 -8.97
C LEU A 286 2.82 10.66 -9.99
N ASP A 287 3.98 10.85 -10.63
CA ASP A 287 4.19 11.83 -11.69
C ASP A 287 3.75 11.25 -13.03
N MET A 288 2.69 11.82 -13.60
CA MET A 288 2.09 11.41 -14.87
C MET A 288 2.43 12.39 -16.01
N SER A 289 3.31 13.38 -15.76
CA SER A 289 3.60 14.45 -16.72
C SER A 289 4.55 14.03 -17.84
N GLY A 290 5.37 13.02 -17.60
CA GLY A 290 6.31 12.44 -18.56
C GLY A 290 5.67 11.41 -19.50
N PRO A 291 6.42 10.91 -20.50
CA PRO A 291 5.98 9.83 -21.37
C PRO A 291 5.79 8.50 -20.63
N ARG A 292 6.37 8.38 -19.43
CA ARG A 292 6.23 7.25 -18.52
C ARG A 292 5.80 7.75 -17.15
N PRO A 293 4.77 7.15 -16.53
CA PRO A 293 4.47 7.37 -15.12
C PRO A 293 5.67 7.03 -14.25
N GLU A 294 5.99 7.91 -13.31
CA GLU A 294 7.08 7.72 -12.37
C GLU A 294 6.57 7.87 -10.93
N LEU A 295 6.91 6.90 -10.06
CA LEU A 295 6.70 7.10 -8.64
C LEU A 295 7.95 7.69 -8.01
N ARG A 296 7.81 8.87 -7.41
CA ARG A 296 8.89 9.61 -6.77
C ARG A 296 8.71 9.62 -5.27
N PHE A 297 9.81 9.42 -4.55
CA PHE A 297 9.84 9.54 -3.10
C PHE A 297 10.72 10.73 -2.72
N VAL A 298 10.19 11.66 -1.93
CA VAL A 298 10.94 12.83 -1.47
C VAL A 298 10.80 12.94 0.04
N ALA A 299 11.93 13.12 0.72
CA ALA A 299 11.98 13.44 2.14
C ALA A 299 12.48 14.87 2.34
N TRP A 300 12.29 15.42 3.54
CA TRP A 300 12.95 16.66 3.93
C TRP A 300 13.85 16.46 5.15
N GLU A 301 15.07 16.94 5.05
CA GLU A 301 16.01 17.08 6.17
C GLU A 301 16.26 18.57 6.39
N THR A 302 15.88 19.11 7.56
CA THR A 302 16.12 20.53 7.88
C THR A 302 15.59 21.48 6.79
N ASP A 303 14.39 21.21 6.27
CA ASP A 303 13.76 21.92 5.14
C ASP A 303 14.42 21.75 3.76
N ALA A 304 15.52 21.00 3.65
CA ALA A 304 16.12 20.64 2.38
C ALA A 304 15.47 19.36 1.84
N PRO A 305 14.92 19.39 0.61
CA PRO A 305 14.34 18.21 -0.01
C PRO A 305 15.44 17.25 -0.46
N ILE A 306 15.21 15.96 -0.23
CA ILE A 306 16.08 14.86 -0.65
C ILE A 306 15.24 13.87 -1.43
N GLU A 307 15.58 13.69 -2.70
CA GLU A 307 14.95 12.68 -3.56
C GLU A 307 15.50 11.30 -3.17
N LEU A 308 14.60 10.41 -2.74
CA LEU A 308 14.92 9.06 -2.30
C LEU A 308 14.92 8.07 -3.47
N THR A 309 14.23 8.40 -4.57
CA THR A 309 14.26 7.63 -5.83
C THR A 309 15.43 8.08 -6.68
N GLY A 310 16.31 7.15 -7.08
CA GLY A 310 17.51 7.45 -7.86
C GLY A 310 17.22 7.91 -9.30
N GLY A 311 16.84 9.17 -9.51
CA GLY A 311 16.70 9.74 -10.85
C GLY A 311 15.59 9.10 -11.71
N PRO A 312 15.49 9.52 -12.99
CA PRO A 312 14.36 9.19 -13.89
C PRO A 312 14.17 7.68 -14.15
N ASP A 313 15.25 6.89 -14.00
CA ASP A 313 15.26 5.48 -14.38
C ASP A 313 15.19 4.52 -13.17
N ALA A 314 15.30 5.02 -11.93
CA ALA A 314 15.33 4.13 -10.75
C ALA A 314 14.02 3.38 -10.52
N ALA A 315 12.92 3.86 -11.07
CA ALA A 315 11.63 3.20 -10.94
C ALA A 315 10.80 3.33 -12.21
N ASP A 316 11.26 2.71 -13.31
CA ASP A 316 10.35 2.35 -14.40
C ASP A 316 9.24 1.47 -13.81
N PHE A 317 8.06 2.07 -13.60
CA PHE A 317 6.87 1.31 -13.29
C PHE A 317 6.33 0.73 -14.59
N PRO A 318 6.00 -0.58 -14.63
CA PRO A 318 5.35 -1.12 -15.80
C PRO A 318 4.08 -0.29 -16.06
N PRO A 319 3.83 0.13 -17.32
CA PRO A 319 2.81 1.11 -17.64
C PRO A 319 1.47 0.71 -17.04
N ALA A 320 0.82 1.66 -16.36
CA ALA A 320 -0.40 1.51 -15.56
C ALA A 320 -1.61 0.91 -16.30
N LYS A 321 -1.51 0.58 -17.59
CA LYS A 321 -2.63 0.10 -18.40
C LYS A 321 -3.26 -1.20 -17.89
N SER A 322 -2.56 -1.99 -17.07
CA SER A 322 -3.07 -3.29 -16.56
C SER A 322 -3.11 -3.40 -15.04
N TYR A 323 -2.69 -2.39 -14.29
CA TYR A 323 -2.55 -2.46 -12.84
C TYR A 323 -3.47 -1.43 -12.17
N GLY A 324 -4.10 -1.81 -11.06
CA GLY A 324 -4.80 -0.85 -10.20
C GLY A 324 -3.83 0.19 -9.62
N PHE A 325 -4.37 1.24 -8.99
CA PHE A 325 -3.52 2.24 -8.32
C PHE A 325 -2.60 1.56 -7.29
N PRO A 326 -1.29 1.89 -7.27
CA PRO A 326 -0.36 1.28 -6.33
C PRO A 326 -0.68 1.73 -4.90
N ALA A 327 -0.52 0.83 -3.95
CA ALA A 327 -0.45 1.18 -2.53
C ALA A 327 0.98 1.57 -2.19
N VAL A 328 1.15 2.58 -1.34
CA VAL A 328 2.47 2.99 -0.86
C VAL A 328 2.50 2.97 0.65
N ALA A 329 3.46 2.23 1.21
CA ALA A 329 3.75 2.24 2.63
C ALA A 329 4.97 3.13 2.89
N LEU A 330 4.76 4.24 3.59
CA LEU A 330 5.83 5.11 4.07
C LEU A 330 6.08 4.78 5.55
N PRO A 331 7.19 4.14 5.91
CA PRO A 331 7.45 3.83 7.30
C PRO A 331 7.89 5.07 8.09
N GLU A 332 7.63 5.00 9.38
CA GLU A 332 8.31 5.84 10.36
C GLU A 332 9.74 5.34 10.57
N GLY A 333 10.68 6.27 10.80
CA GLY A 333 12.07 5.92 11.12
C GLY A 333 12.91 5.46 9.92
N SER A 334 13.75 4.44 10.14
CA SER A 334 14.78 4.01 9.19
C SER A 334 14.31 2.99 8.15
N ALA A 335 13.10 2.44 8.30
CA ALA A 335 12.59 1.49 7.33
C ALA A 335 12.46 2.16 5.94
N PRO A 336 12.60 1.37 4.86
CA PRO A 336 12.44 1.87 3.51
C PRO A 336 10.96 2.01 3.12
N PRO A 337 10.60 2.93 2.22
CA PRO A 337 9.31 2.91 1.57
C PRO A 337 9.11 1.59 0.81
N ALA A 338 7.85 1.20 0.69
CA ALA A 338 7.43 0.11 -0.18
C ALA A 338 6.27 0.52 -1.06
N VAL A 339 6.20 -0.11 -2.23
CA VAL A 339 5.11 0.03 -3.18
C VAL A 339 4.54 -1.33 -3.45
N VAL A 340 3.22 -1.44 -3.42
CA VAL A 340 2.51 -2.68 -3.61
C VAL A 340 1.53 -2.51 -4.75
N TYR A 341 1.51 -3.50 -5.64
CA TYR A 341 0.55 -3.56 -6.73
C TYR A 341 -0.13 -4.92 -6.74
N ARG A 342 -1.36 -4.91 -7.24
CA ARG A 342 -2.18 -6.10 -7.42
C ARG A 342 -2.43 -6.29 -8.91
N THR A 343 -2.17 -7.49 -9.39
CA THR A 343 -2.58 -7.99 -10.69
C THR A 343 -3.83 -8.85 -10.54
N GLU A 344 -4.36 -9.38 -11.63
CA GLU A 344 -5.48 -10.33 -11.58
C GLU A 344 -5.20 -11.53 -10.67
N ASN A 345 -3.95 -12.00 -10.66
CA ASN A 345 -3.58 -13.27 -10.06
C ASN A 345 -2.49 -13.16 -8.98
N ALA A 346 -1.94 -11.96 -8.74
CA ALA A 346 -0.81 -11.80 -7.84
C ALA A 346 -0.80 -10.46 -7.11
N ILE A 347 -0.10 -10.45 -5.98
CA ILE A 347 0.32 -9.23 -5.29
C ILE A 347 1.83 -9.24 -5.28
N ALA A 348 2.40 -8.11 -5.67
CA ALA A 348 3.84 -7.92 -5.63
C ALA A 348 4.15 -6.61 -4.94
N ALA A 349 5.29 -6.59 -4.26
CA ALA A 349 5.79 -5.43 -3.56
C ALA A 349 7.22 -5.16 -3.96
N ARG A 350 7.53 -3.89 -4.17
CA ARG A 350 8.89 -3.39 -4.27
C ARG A 350 9.22 -2.69 -2.96
N VAL A 351 10.22 -3.19 -2.25
CA VAL A 351 10.75 -2.57 -1.03
C VAL A 351 12.13 -2.04 -1.39
N TRP A 352 12.37 -0.76 -1.18
CA TRP A 352 13.69 -0.19 -1.41
C TRP A 352 14.63 -0.62 -0.27
N SER A 353 15.94 -0.70 -0.46
CA SER A 353 16.85 -1.07 0.64
C SER A 353 17.45 0.17 1.29
N ALA A 354 17.44 0.23 2.63
CA ALA A 354 18.15 1.25 3.39
C ALA A 354 19.68 1.11 3.15
N GLY A 355 20.21 1.84 2.17
CA GLY A 355 21.62 1.79 1.77
C GLY A 355 21.85 1.90 0.25
N SER A 356 20.83 1.59 -0.57
CA SER A 356 20.82 1.95 -2.00
C SER A 356 20.46 3.42 -2.24
N TYR A 357 20.11 4.15 -1.18
CA TYR A 357 19.96 5.60 -1.15
C TYR A 357 21.32 6.29 -1.21
N ARG A 358 21.88 6.42 -2.40
CA ARG A 358 23.01 7.33 -2.58
C ARG A 358 22.50 8.70 -3.00
N ALA A 359 23.12 9.74 -2.42
CA ALA A 359 23.01 11.10 -2.92
C ALA A 359 23.33 11.14 -4.43
N PRO A 360 22.78 12.09 -5.20
CA PRO A 360 22.94 12.13 -6.66
C PRO A 360 24.43 12.14 -7.04
N GLY A 361 24.92 11.14 -7.79
CA GLY A 361 26.29 11.13 -8.34
C GLY A 361 27.04 9.80 -8.38
N ALA A 362 26.53 8.70 -7.80
CA ALA A 362 27.16 7.38 -7.88
C ALA A 362 26.25 6.40 -8.62
N ALA A 363 26.81 5.65 -9.59
CA ALA A 363 26.10 4.61 -10.32
C ALA A 363 25.50 3.56 -9.37
N ALA A 364 24.28 3.12 -9.66
CA ALA A 364 23.54 2.16 -8.86
C ALA A 364 24.13 0.75 -9.02
N GLU A 365 24.36 0.05 -7.90
CA GLU A 365 24.39 -1.41 -7.89
C GLU A 365 22.99 -1.89 -7.53
N THR A 366 22.31 -2.50 -8.49
CA THR A 366 21.00 -3.12 -8.28
C THR A 366 21.19 -4.45 -7.56
N ASN A 367 20.88 -4.51 -6.27
CA ASN A 367 20.63 -5.78 -5.60
C ASN A 367 19.19 -6.23 -5.90
N GLU A 368 19.03 -7.07 -6.91
CA GLU A 368 17.75 -7.72 -7.30
C GLU A 368 17.37 -8.93 -6.44
N GLU A 369 17.96 -9.12 -5.25
CA GLU A 369 17.72 -10.32 -4.41
C GLU A 369 16.40 -10.29 -3.60
N LEU A 370 15.58 -9.24 -3.70
CA LEU A 370 14.21 -9.26 -3.16
C LEU A 370 13.24 -9.79 -4.21
N GLY A 371 13.14 -11.13 -4.25
CA GLY A 371 12.01 -11.91 -4.77
C GLY A 371 11.19 -11.26 -5.89
N ARG A 372 11.67 -11.38 -7.14
CA ARG A 372 10.79 -11.36 -8.32
C ARG A 372 9.83 -12.55 -8.22
N GLY A 373 8.68 -12.33 -7.59
CA GLY A 373 7.52 -13.22 -7.69
C GLY A 373 6.78 -13.07 -9.02
N VAL A 374 7.49 -13.05 -10.16
CA VAL A 374 6.97 -13.38 -11.50
C VAL A 374 8.14 -13.96 -12.30
N ALA A 375 7.91 -15.14 -12.88
CA ALA A 375 8.88 -16.06 -13.46
C ALA A 375 9.84 -15.45 -14.49
N GLU A 376 11.12 -15.39 -14.13
CA GLU A 376 12.26 -15.65 -15.02
C GLU A 376 13.27 -16.45 -14.20
N GLY A 377 13.44 -17.73 -14.55
CA GLY A 377 14.30 -18.68 -13.82
C GLY A 377 13.68 -19.22 -12.53
N VAL A 378 12.65 -20.07 -12.63
CA VAL A 378 12.07 -20.75 -11.47
C VAL A 378 13.05 -21.84 -11.00
N PRO A 379 13.57 -21.81 -9.75
CA PRO A 379 14.28 -22.95 -9.21
C PRO A 379 13.34 -24.14 -9.12
N PRO A 380 13.78 -25.37 -9.41
CA PRO A 380 12.92 -26.54 -9.37
C PRO A 380 12.27 -26.69 -7.99
N ALA A 381 10.95 -26.66 -7.94
CA ALA A 381 10.19 -26.89 -6.72
C ALA A 381 9.87 -28.39 -6.60
N ILE A 382 10.36 -29.01 -5.51
CA ILE A 382 9.96 -30.38 -5.14
C ILE A 382 8.73 -30.25 -4.22
N VAL A 383 7.59 -30.80 -4.65
CA VAL A 383 6.41 -30.90 -3.80
C VAL A 383 6.25 -32.36 -3.38
N MET A 384 6.31 -32.60 -2.06
CA MET A 384 6.03 -33.91 -1.47
C MET A 384 4.56 -33.97 -1.05
N HIS A 385 3.80 -34.84 -1.70
CA HIS A 385 2.49 -35.23 -1.19
C HIS A 385 2.70 -36.37 -0.18
N GLY A 386 1.95 -36.39 0.92
CA GLY A 386 2.10 -37.36 2.03
C GLY A 386 1.75 -38.82 1.70
N GLY A 387 2.38 -39.40 0.68
CA GLY A 387 2.28 -40.77 0.21
C GLY A 387 3.53 -41.18 -0.59
N PRO A 388 3.59 -42.38 -1.21
CA PRO A 388 4.79 -42.88 -1.90
C PRO A 388 5.08 -42.23 -3.28
N SER A 389 4.29 -41.23 -3.71
CA SER A 389 4.41 -40.59 -5.02
C SER A 389 4.97 -39.16 -4.92
N TRP A 390 5.73 -38.78 -5.94
CA TRP A 390 6.45 -37.51 -6.04
C TRP A 390 6.09 -36.85 -7.38
N GLN A 391 6.04 -35.52 -7.43
CA GLN A 391 5.88 -34.76 -8.67
C GLN A 391 6.87 -33.60 -8.73
N ILE A 392 7.49 -33.42 -9.90
CA ILE A 392 8.32 -32.26 -10.23
C ILE A 392 7.53 -31.40 -11.22
N LEU A 393 7.33 -30.13 -10.88
CA LEU A 393 6.72 -29.15 -11.76
C LEU A 393 7.82 -28.29 -12.37
N HIS A 394 7.95 -28.33 -13.70
CA HIS A 394 8.86 -27.46 -14.45
C HIS A 394 8.04 -26.65 -15.46
N ASP A 395 8.22 -25.32 -15.46
CA ASP A 395 7.54 -24.38 -16.36
C ASP A 395 8.41 -24.12 -17.61
N PRO A 396 7.98 -24.46 -18.83
CA PRO A 396 8.78 -24.19 -20.03
C PRO A 396 8.83 -22.68 -20.35
N ARG A 397 9.97 -22.25 -20.92
CA ARG A 397 10.26 -20.85 -21.28
C ARG A 397 9.12 -20.21 -22.09
N LYS A 398 8.85 -18.94 -21.78
CA LYS A 398 7.92 -18.07 -22.51
C LYS A 398 8.39 -17.90 -23.96
N GLY A 399 7.64 -18.47 -24.92
CA GLY A 399 7.92 -18.34 -26.36
C GLY A 399 7.55 -19.54 -27.23
N ALA A 400 7.22 -20.70 -26.66
CA ALA A 400 6.77 -21.85 -27.46
C ALA A 400 5.33 -21.67 -27.96
N ALA A 401 5.11 -21.82 -29.26
CA ALA A 401 3.78 -21.78 -29.86
C ALA A 401 2.90 -22.92 -29.30
N PRO A 402 1.58 -22.71 -29.10
CA PRO A 402 0.68 -23.76 -28.67
C PRO A 402 0.67 -24.92 -29.69
N GLY A 403 1.20 -26.09 -29.29
CA GLY A 403 1.27 -27.30 -30.13
C GLY A 403 2.67 -27.76 -30.56
N GLY A 404 3.75 -27.06 -30.19
CA GLY A 404 5.12 -27.54 -30.43
C GLY A 404 5.56 -28.66 -29.47
N GLN A 405 6.60 -29.43 -29.85
CA GLN A 405 7.19 -30.56 -29.10
C GLN A 405 7.70 -30.24 -27.66
N HIS A 406 7.51 -29.01 -27.17
CA HIS A 406 7.93 -28.55 -25.83
C HIS A 406 6.77 -28.11 -24.92
N ALA A 407 5.51 -28.44 -25.24
CA ALA A 407 4.39 -28.23 -24.31
C ALA A 407 4.51 -29.20 -23.11
N GLY A 408 4.59 -28.62 -21.91
CA GLY A 408 4.68 -29.24 -20.58
C GLY A 408 4.64 -30.77 -20.52
N ARG A 409 5.82 -31.40 -20.54
CA ARG A 409 5.99 -32.81 -20.18
C ARG A 409 6.50 -32.89 -18.75
N ALA A 410 5.80 -33.64 -17.89
CA ALA A 410 6.34 -34.08 -16.62
C ALA A 410 7.64 -34.85 -16.89
N LEU A 411 8.76 -34.41 -16.31
CA LEU A 411 10.10 -34.93 -16.64
C LEU A 411 10.52 -36.16 -15.82
N ALA A 412 9.71 -36.66 -14.89
CA ALA A 412 10.03 -37.89 -14.18
C ALA A 412 8.78 -38.65 -13.70
N PHE A 413 8.76 -39.96 -13.95
CA PHE A 413 7.93 -40.94 -13.24
C PHE A 413 8.81 -42.10 -12.79
N GLY A 414 8.75 -42.44 -11.50
CA GLY A 414 9.39 -43.62 -10.92
C GLY A 414 10.89 -43.46 -10.62
N VAL A 415 11.22 -43.31 -9.34
CA VAL A 415 12.61 -43.46 -8.85
C VAL A 415 12.61 -44.65 -7.90
N GLU A 416 13.32 -45.73 -8.28
CA GLU A 416 13.59 -46.84 -7.38
C GLU A 416 14.66 -46.43 -6.36
N MET A 417 14.39 -46.70 -5.08
CA MET A 417 15.23 -46.22 -3.99
C MET A 417 16.31 -47.26 -3.66
N GLY A 418 17.50 -47.06 -4.25
CA GLY A 418 18.74 -47.77 -3.93
C GLY A 418 19.83 -46.84 -3.41
N ALA A 419 20.99 -47.40 -3.01
CA ALA A 419 22.19 -46.62 -2.71
C ALA A 419 22.61 -45.77 -3.92
N TRP A 420 23.34 -44.67 -3.69
CA TRP A 420 23.81 -43.77 -4.75
C TRP A 420 24.60 -44.58 -5.79
N SER A 421 23.98 -44.87 -6.94
CA SER A 421 24.62 -45.65 -7.99
C SER A 421 25.64 -44.76 -8.73
N PRO A 422 26.92 -45.15 -8.82
CA PRO A 422 27.93 -44.36 -9.54
C PRO A 422 27.73 -44.36 -11.07
N ASN A 423 26.77 -45.15 -11.58
CA ASN A 423 26.65 -45.44 -13.02
C ASN A 423 25.48 -44.72 -13.71
N GLU A 424 24.82 -43.75 -13.06
CA GLU A 424 23.80 -42.92 -13.71
C GLU A 424 24.41 -41.70 -14.42
N ALA A 425 23.75 -41.23 -15.48
CA ALA A 425 24.15 -40.02 -16.19
C ALA A 425 24.16 -38.81 -15.24
N GLY A 426 25.35 -38.24 -14.99
CA GLY A 426 25.55 -37.14 -14.04
C GLY A 426 26.15 -37.54 -12.68
N ALA A 427 26.43 -38.82 -12.41
CA ALA A 427 26.95 -39.30 -11.11
C ALA A 427 28.46 -39.11 -10.93
N ALA A 428 28.91 -38.18 -10.08
CA ALA A 428 30.34 -38.03 -9.81
C ALA A 428 30.94 -39.31 -9.19
N PRO A 429 32.20 -39.66 -9.51
CA PRO A 429 32.90 -40.67 -8.73
C PRO A 429 33.00 -40.20 -7.27
N GLY A 430 32.59 -41.05 -6.32
CA GLY A 430 32.56 -40.71 -4.89
C GLY A 430 31.23 -40.12 -4.43
N ASN A 431 31.10 -39.85 -3.12
CA ASN A 431 29.86 -39.39 -2.46
C ASN A 431 29.42 -37.96 -2.86
N SER A 432 29.83 -37.45 -4.03
CA SER A 432 29.41 -36.13 -4.52
C SER A 432 28.05 -36.19 -5.20
N VAL A 433 27.28 -35.12 -5.03
CA VAL A 433 25.94 -34.97 -5.57
C VAL A 433 25.97 -34.50 -7.03
N SER A 434 27.00 -33.74 -7.44
CA SER A 434 27.18 -33.21 -8.80
C SER A 434 28.57 -33.56 -9.37
N ARG A 435 28.64 -33.73 -10.71
CA ARG A 435 29.88 -33.89 -11.50
C ARG A 435 30.57 -32.58 -11.85
N SER A 436 29.89 -31.45 -11.72
CA SER A 436 30.37 -30.17 -12.23
C SER A 436 30.89 -29.30 -11.09
N GLU A 437 32.21 -29.18 -10.97
CA GLU A 437 32.81 -28.16 -10.11
C GLU A 437 32.43 -26.78 -10.65
N GLY A 438 31.55 -26.07 -9.93
CA GLY A 438 31.22 -24.66 -10.20
C GLY A 438 30.01 -24.37 -11.08
N ALA A 439 29.28 -25.37 -11.59
CA ALA A 439 28.12 -25.14 -12.47
C ALA A 439 26.75 -25.40 -11.82
N SER A 440 26.74 -25.93 -10.59
CA SER A 440 25.52 -26.17 -9.83
C SER A 440 25.05 -24.90 -9.14
N VAL A 441 23.85 -24.43 -9.49
CA VAL A 441 23.18 -23.27 -8.89
C VAL A 441 21.79 -23.66 -8.37
N ASP A 442 21.26 -22.85 -7.46
CA ASP A 442 19.89 -22.94 -6.95
C ASP A 442 19.48 -24.31 -6.35
N PRO A 443 20.24 -24.86 -5.38
CA PRO A 443 19.86 -26.12 -4.75
C PRO A 443 18.58 -25.98 -3.92
N ALA A 444 17.68 -26.94 -4.06
CA ALA A 444 16.48 -27.11 -3.25
C ALA A 444 16.54 -28.47 -2.53
N ILE A 445 16.37 -28.46 -1.21
CA ILE A 445 16.34 -29.68 -0.39
C ILE A 445 14.95 -29.91 0.20
N ALA A 446 14.49 -31.16 0.20
CA ALA A 446 13.23 -31.59 0.79
C ALA A 446 13.45 -32.88 1.57
N ALA A 447 12.85 -33.02 2.77
CA ALA A 447 12.96 -34.23 3.57
C ALA A 447 11.60 -34.68 4.12
N SER A 448 11.29 -35.98 4.00
CA SER A 448 10.06 -36.58 4.51
C SER A 448 10.22 -38.09 4.72
N GLY A 449 9.71 -38.62 5.83
CA GLY A 449 9.64 -40.07 6.08
C GLY A 449 11.01 -40.79 6.00
N GLY A 450 12.06 -40.17 6.53
CA GLY A 450 13.45 -40.66 6.46
C GLY A 450 14.18 -40.32 5.15
N ALA A 451 13.46 -39.93 4.10
CA ALA A 451 14.07 -39.52 2.84
C ALA A 451 14.54 -38.07 2.86
N VAL A 452 15.69 -37.80 2.22
CA VAL A 452 16.23 -36.48 1.88
C VAL A 452 16.45 -36.43 0.37
N CYS A 453 15.83 -35.47 -0.29
CA CYS A 453 15.97 -35.18 -1.71
C CYS A 453 16.64 -33.83 -1.92
N VAL A 454 17.53 -33.74 -2.90
CA VAL A 454 18.18 -32.51 -3.36
C VAL A 454 17.93 -32.38 -4.86
N ALA A 455 17.34 -31.26 -5.28
CA ALA A 455 17.33 -30.82 -6.66
C ALA A 455 18.27 -29.63 -6.85
N TRP A 456 18.86 -29.49 -8.02
CA TRP A 456 19.69 -28.33 -8.37
C TRP A 456 19.67 -28.12 -9.87
N SER A 457 20.05 -26.92 -10.31
CA SER A 457 20.23 -26.62 -11.73
C SER A 457 21.72 -26.69 -12.07
N GLU A 458 22.10 -27.42 -13.12
CA GLU A 458 23.43 -27.33 -13.71
C GLU A 458 23.38 -26.44 -14.96
N ARG A 459 24.31 -25.48 -15.07
CA ARG A 459 24.51 -24.68 -16.28
C ARG A 459 25.69 -25.23 -17.09
N GLU A 460 25.42 -25.80 -18.25
CA GLU A 460 26.46 -26.23 -19.20
C GLU A 460 26.25 -25.44 -20.51
N GLY A 461 26.98 -24.33 -20.65
CA GLY A 461 26.73 -23.35 -21.72
C GLY A 461 25.39 -22.61 -21.55
N ASP A 462 24.65 -22.41 -22.64
CA ASP A 462 23.33 -21.75 -22.65
C ASP A 462 22.16 -22.69 -22.28
N GLU A 463 22.47 -23.98 -22.07
CA GLU A 463 21.51 -24.99 -21.64
C GLU A 463 21.61 -25.22 -20.13
N GLY A 464 20.48 -25.04 -19.44
CA GLY A 464 20.32 -25.39 -18.05
C GLY A 464 19.53 -26.68 -17.92
N ARG A 465 20.01 -27.64 -17.12
CA ARG A 465 19.25 -28.84 -16.76
C ARG A 465 19.00 -28.87 -15.26
N VAL A 466 17.82 -29.36 -14.87
CA VAL A 466 17.49 -29.64 -13.48
C VAL A 466 17.83 -31.10 -13.17
N LEU A 467 18.60 -31.33 -12.12
CA LEU A 467 18.91 -32.65 -11.58
C LEU A 467 18.20 -32.84 -10.24
N LEU A 468 17.82 -34.07 -9.91
CA LEU A 468 17.20 -34.47 -8.64
C LEU A 468 17.85 -35.76 -8.14
N ARG A 469 18.16 -35.82 -6.85
CA ARG A 469 18.60 -37.04 -6.17
C ARG A 469 17.93 -37.19 -4.81
N CYS A 470 17.56 -38.41 -4.45
CA CYS A 470 16.94 -38.73 -3.17
C CYS A 470 17.69 -39.86 -2.45
N ARG A 471 17.78 -39.79 -1.12
CA ARG A 471 18.33 -40.83 -0.24
C ARG A 471 17.36 -41.09 0.90
N ARG A 472 17.10 -42.36 1.24
CA ARG A 472 16.38 -42.74 2.48
C ARG A 472 17.31 -43.04 3.63
#